data_AF-A0A7S2EJ90-F1
#
_entry.id   AF-A0A7S2EJ90-F1
#
_cell.length_a   1.000
_cell.length_b   1.000
_cell.length_c   1.000
_cell.angle_alpha   90.00
_cell.angle_beta   90.00
_cell.angle_gamma   90.00
#
_symmetry.space_group_name_H-M   'P 1'
#
loop_
_entity.id
_entity.type
_entity.pdbx_description
1 polymer ?
#
loop_
_entity_poly.entity_id
_entity_poly.type
_entity_poly.pdbx_seq_one_letter_code
_entity_poly.pdbx_strand_id
1 'polypeptide(L)'
;MKVFKTALSAGLLFLSNSAFAERGDDMDADALYDVNLGMAGLKHASKDPALLAQLFQDMQDPEMMAEAKKMMESPEFKAQMKKMEKSKEFKDAVKKTGDMMKDPATAARMEAQMEHMLKRGQDSLKKNAASSMAEAMDAMADPEVMAEATKMMKDPDFQKNMAKMAQDPAFKNYIQAMQEMMQDPETKAKVEAMAGAFKTAM
;
A
#
# COMPACT_ATOMS: atom_id res chain seq x y z
N MET A 1 26.56 71.95 -19.81
CA MET A 1 25.58 72.40 -20.83
C MET A 1 25.13 71.21 -21.65
N LYS A 2 23.82 71.13 -21.95
CA LYS A 2 23.11 70.20 -22.88
C LYS A 2 22.96 68.76 -22.37
N VAL A 3 21.87 68.36 -21.68
CA VAL A 3 20.47 68.13 -22.09
C VAL A 3 20.27 67.50 -23.47
N PHE A 4 19.85 66.23 -23.50
CA PHE A 4 18.89 65.71 -24.46
C PHE A 4 17.85 64.86 -23.73
N LYS A 5 16.59 65.13 -24.07
CA LYS A 5 15.37 64.63 -23.45
C LYS A 5 14.78 63.47 -24.28
N THR A 6 14.17 62.51 -23.57
CA THR A 6 12.86 61.84 -23.83
C THR A 6 12.54 61.19 -25.19
N ALA A 7 12.25 59.88 -25.15
CA ALA A 7 11.06 59.21 -25.72
C ALA A 7 10.98 57.80 -25.09
N LEU A 8 10.15 57.53 -24.08
CA LEU A 8 8.72 57.20 -24.17
C LEU A 8 8.44 56.12 -25.23
N SER A 9 8.59 54.85 -24.85
CA SER A 9 7.85 53.74 -25.46
C SER A 9 7.40 52.80 -24.35
N ALA A 10 6.12 52.46 -24.43
CA ALA A 10 5.35 51.72 -23.46
C ALA A 10 6.06 50.46 -22.94
N GLY A 11 6.28 50.41 -21.64
CA GLY A 11 6.37 49.16 -20.89
C GLY A 11 5.01 48.48 -20.95
N LEU A 12 4.76 47.84 -22.09
CA LEU A 12 3.59 47.03 -22.37
C LEU A 12 3.64 45.84 -21.39
N LEU A 13 2.75 45.92 -20.39
CA LEU A 13 1.90 44.85 -19.92
C LEU A 13 2.52 43.43 -19.92
N PHE A 14 2.70 42.91 -18.71
CA PHE A 14 2.04 41.67 -18.31
C PHE A 14 2.01 40.57 -19.40
N LEU A 15 3.15 39.93 -19.65
CA LEU A 15 3.17 38.58 -20.17
C LEU A 15 3.91 37.71 -19.16
N SER A 16 3.11 37.28 -18.19
CA SER A 16 2.94 35.87 -17.89
C SER A 16 4.25 35.08 -17.90
N ASN A 17 4.79 34.97 -16.69
CA ASN A 17 5.65 33.93 -16.19
C ASN A 17 5.00 32.54 -16.39
N SER A 18 4.82 32.15 -17.66
CA SER A 18 4.38 30.83 -18.09
C SER A 18 5.61 30.05 -18.54
N ALA A 19 6.57 29.89 -17.63
CA ALA A 19 7.42 28.70 -17.63
C ALA A 19 6.60 27.55 -17.02
N PHE A 20 5.46 27.26 -17.62
CA PHE A 20 4.80 25.97 -17.43
C PHE A 20 5.57 25.05 -18.37
N ALA A 21 6.51 24.31 -17.78
CA ALA A 21 7.27 23.28 -18.46
C ALA A 21 6.30 22.41 -19.29
N GLU A 22 6.49 22.42 -20.61
CA GLU A 22 5.91 21.43 -21.51
C GLU A 22 6.44 20.06 -21.07
N ARG A 23 5.64 19.37 -20.26
CA ARG A 23 5.73 17.93 -20.07
C ARG A 23 4.95 17.29 -21.21
N GLY A 24 5.62 17.12 -22.35
CA GLY A 24 5.08 16.44 -23.52
C GLY A 24 6.09 16.44 -24.65
N ASP A 25 6.67 15.27 -24.94
CA ASP A 25 6.72 14.69 -26.30
C ASP A 25 7.60 13.44 -26.44
N ASP A 26 8.32 12.98 -25.39
CA ASP A 26 9.03 11.70 -25.44
C ASP A 26 8.31 10.62 -24.60
N MET A 27 7.19 10.11 -25.13
CA MET A 27 6.51 8.94 -24.55
C MET A 27 7.48 7.76 -24.36
N ASP A 28 8.51 7.64 -25.20
CA ASP A 28 9.56 6.61 -25.09
C ASP A 28 10.58 6.91 -23.96
N ALA A 29 10.83 8.17 -23.60
CA ALA A 29 11.71 8.53 -22.50
C ALA A 29 11.00 8.38 -21.15
N ASP A 30 9.73 8.78 -21.06
CA ASP A 30 8.91 8.61 -19.86
C ASP A 30 8.67 7.12 -19.57
N ALA A 31 8.35 6.36 -20.61
CA ALA A 31 8.37 4.90 -20.64
C ALA A 31 9.64 4.27 -20.04
N LEU A 32 10.80 4.67 -20.54
CA LEU A 32 12.09 4.16 -20.08
C LEU A 32 12.38 4.61 -18.64
N TYR A 33 11.96 5.81 -18.27
CA TYR A 33 12.09 6.33 -16.92
C TYR A 33 11.25 5.53 -15.93
N ASP A 34 9.98 5.27 -16.24
CA ASP A 34 9.06 4.49 -15.40
C ASP A 34 9.51 3.04 -15.28
N VAL A 35 9.99 2.43 -16.37
CA VAL A 35 10.56 1.07 -16.34
C VAL A 35 11.83 1.04 -15.48
N ASN A 36 12.71 2.03 -15.59
CA ASN A 36 13.91 2.13 -14.75
C ASN A 36 13.55 2.36 -13.28
N LEU A 37 12.56 3.18 -12.99
CA LEU A 37 12.06 3.43 -11.63
C LEU A 37 11.46 2.17 -11.03
N GLY A 38 10.65 1.43 -11.78
CA GLY A 38 10.11 0.13 -11.38
C GLY A 38 11.21 -0.90 -11.12
N MET A 39 12.21 -1.00 -12.00
CA MET A 39 13.36 -1.90 -11.81
C MET A 39 14.24 -1.49 -10.63
N ALA A 40 14.41 -0.19 -10.38
CA ALA A 40 15.10 0.32 -9.22
C ALA A 40 14.34 0.00 -7.93
N GLY A 41 13.01 0.14 -7.93
CA GLY A 41 12.13 -0.26 -6.83
C GLY A 41 12.23 -1.76 -6.54
N LEU A 42 12.17 -2.61 -7.56
CA LEU A 42 12.39 -4.06 -7.44
C LEU A 42 13.80 -4.41 -6.94
N LYS A 43 14.82 -3.70 -7.41
CA LYS A 43 16.21 -3.88 -6.96
C LYS A 43 16.40 -3.44 -5.51
N HIS A 44 15.62 -2.46 -5.04
CA HIS A 44 15.62 -2.03 -3.65
C HIS A 44 14.86 -3.04 -2.78
N ALA A 45 13.67 -3.46 -3.21
CA ALA A 45 12.86 -4.49 -2.56
C ALA A 45 13.60 -5.83 -2.46
N SER A 46 14.36 -6.25 -3.48
CA SER A 46 15.16 -7.48 -3.42
C SER A 46 16.32 -7.44 -2.42
N LYS A 47 16.71 -6.25 -1.94
CA LYS A 47 17.74 -6.07 -0.90
C LYS A 47 17.14 -5.92 0.49
N ASP A 48 15.89 -5.51 0.59
CA ASP A 48 15.18 -5.36 1.85
C ASP A 48 14.15 -6.48 2.02
N PRO A 49 14.38 -7.45 2.92
CA PRO A 49 13.46 -8.57 3.12
C PRO A 49 12.06 -8.13 3.57
N ALA A 50 11.91 -7.04 4.32
CA ALA A 50 10.60 -6.55 4.75
C ALA A 50 9.83 -5.93 3.57
N LEU A 51 10.51 -5.13 2.74
CA LEU A 51 9.91 -4.55 1.53
C LEU A 51 9.59 -5.63 0.49
N LEU A 52 10.43 -6.66 0.36
CA LEU A 52 10.15 -7.83 -0.48
C LEU A 52 8.89 -8.56 -0.01
N ALA A 53 8.76 -8.79 1.30
CA ALA A 53 7.61 -9.48 1.87
C ALA A 53 6.32 -8.65 1.70
N GLN A 54 6.39 -7.35 1.91
CA GLN A 54 5.27 -6.44 1.67
C GLN A 54 4.87 -6.44 0.19
N LEU A 55 5.82 -6.26 -0.73
CA LEU A 55 5.57 -6.33 -2.17
C LEU A 55 4.94 -7.66 -2.58
N PHE A 56 5.37 -8.77 -1.96
CA PHE A 56 4.79 -10.08 -2.22
C PHE A 56 3.36 -10.21 -1.69
N GLN A 57 3.05 -9.62 -0.53
CA GLN A 57 1.67 -9.54 -0.04
C GLN A 57 0.80 -8.65 -0.94
N ASP A 58 1.32 -7.50 -1.37
CA ASP A 58 0.63 -6.58 -2.27
C ASP A 58 0.37 -7.23 -3.65
N MET A 59 1.29 -8.07 -4.15
CA MET A 59 1.09 -8.87 -5.35
C MET A 59 0.14 -10.07 -5.17
N GLN A 60 -0.11 -10.53 -3.94
CA GLN A 60 -1.12 -11.56 -3.68
C GLN A 60 -2.53 -10.97 -3.67
N ASP A 61 -2.66 -9.65 -3.56
CA ASP A 61 -3.95 -8.98 -3.64
C ASP A 61 -4.53 -9.11 -5.07
N PRO A 62 -5.70 -9.75 -5.22
CA PRO A 62 -6.33 -9.96 -6.52
C PRO A 62 -6.71 -8.65 -7.24
N GLU A 63 -6.99 -7.57 -6.52
CA GLU A 63 -7.31 -6.27 -7.12
C GLU A 63 -6.06 -5.62 -7.70
N MET A 64 -4.95 -5.63 -6.95
CA MET A 64 -3.65 -5.16 -7.43
C MET A 64 -3.15 -5.98 -8.61
N MET A 65 -3.32 -7.32 -8.60
CA MET A 65 -2.98 -8.15 -9.77
C MET A 65 -3.82 -7.80 -10.99
N ALA A 66 -5.11 -7.53 -10.82
CA ALA A 66 -5.99 -7.16 -11.92
C ALA A 66 -5.57 -5.82 -12.54
N GLU A 67 -5.20 -4.83 -11.71
CA GLU A 67 -4.73 -3.53 -12.17
C GLU A 67 -3.34 -3.61 -12.81
N ALA A 68 -2.40 -4.32 -12.19
CA ALA A 68 -1.08 -4.57 -12.76
C ALA A 68 -1.19 -5.29 -14.11
N LYS A 69 -2.08 -6.28 -14.22
CA LYS A 69 -2.36 -6.98 -15.48
C LYS A 69 -2.95 -6.04 -16.53
N LYS A 70 -3.86 -5.16 -16.15
CA LYS A 70 -4.42 -4.14 -17.06
C LYS A 70 -3.35 -3.18 -17.57
N MET A 71 -2.42 -2.76 -16.71
CA MET A 71 -1.25 -1.96 -17.11
C MET A 71 -0.29 -2.72 -18.01
N MET A 72 0.01 -3.99 -17.72
CA MET A 72 0.85 -4.84 -18.58
C MET A 72 0.20 -5.14 -19.94
N GLU A 73 -1.13 -5.20 -19.98
CA GLU A 73 -1.88 -5.40 -21.22
C GLU A 73 -2.04 -4.11 -22.03
N SER A 74 -1.64 -2.95 -21.48
CA SER A 74 -1.69 -1.68 -22.17
C SER A 74 -0.86 -1.73 -23.47
N PRO A 75 -1.31 -1.04 -24.54
CA PRO A 75 -0.62 -1.02 -25.82
C PRO A 75 0.76 -0.36 -25.71
N GLU A 76 0.94 0.60 -24.81
CA GLU A 76 2.21 1.30 -24.55
C GLU A 76 3.24 0.35 -23.92
N PHE A 77 2.84 -0.39 -22.88
CA PHE A 77 3.69 -1.39 -22.27
C PHE A 77 4.03 -2.51 -23.25
N LYS A 78 3.06 -3.00 -24.04
CA LYS A 78 3.31 -4.00 -25.09
C LYS A 78 4.24 -3.50 -26.18
N ALA A 79 4.13 -2.23 -26.58
CA ALA A 79 5.00 -1.63 -27.58
C ALA A 79 6.44 -1.51 -27.07
N GLN A 80 6.63 -1.05 -25.83
CA GLN A 80 7.93 -1.01 -25.19
C GLN A 80 8.53 -2.40 -24.99
N MET A 81 7.75 -3.36 -24.48
CA MET A 81 8.20 -4.75 -24.33
C MET A 81 8.62 -5.32 -25.68
N LYS A 82 7.88 -5.09 -26.77
CA LYS A 82 8.29 -5.53 -28.11
C LYS A 82 9.55 -4.83 -28.62
N LYS A 83 9.77 -3.54 -28.30
CA LYS A 83 11.03 -2.83 -28.62
C LYS A 83 12.20 -3.42 -27.84
N MET A 84 11.99 -3.68 -26.55
CA MET A 84 12.99 -4.25 -25.65
C MET A 84 13.27 -5.72 -25.99
N GLU A 85 12.26 -6.54 -26.28
CA GLU A 85 12.39 -7.94 -26.70
C GLU A 85 13.18 -8.09 -28.00
N LYS A 86 13.12 -7.09 -28.87
CA LYS A 86 13.93 -7.05 -30.10
C LYS A 86 15.38 -6.64 -29.83
N SER A 87 15.69 -6.05 -28.67
CA SER A 87 17.07 -5.72 -28.32
C SER A 87 17.87 -7.00 -28.08
N LYS A 88 19.13 -6.96 -28.49
CA LYS A 88 20.04 -8.11 -28.36
C LYS A 88 20.35 -8.35 -26.88
N GLU A 89 20.52 -7.27 -26.11
CA GLU A 89 20.80 -7.32 -24.68
C GLU A 89 19.68 -8.03 -23.92
N PHE A 90 18.41 -7.75 -24.27
CA PHE A 90 17.28 -8.40 -23.63
C PHE A 90 17.19 -9.87 -24.01
N LYS A 91 17.36 -10.22 -25.29
CA LYS A 91 17.36 -11.64 -25.72
C LYS A 91 18.46 -12.45 -25.03
N ASP A 92 19.67 -11.89 -24.95
CA ASP A 92 20.79 -12.54 -24.29
C ASP A 92 20.55 -12.66 -22.77
N ALA A 93 19.99 -11.64 -22.14
CA ALA A 93 19.61 -11.67 -20.72
C ALA A 93 18.49 -12.67 -20.43
N VAL A 94 17.42 -12.70 -21.24
CA VAL A 94 16.31 -13.65 -21.09
C VAL A 94 16.79 -15.08 -21.32
N LYS A 95 17.65 -15.31 -22.32
CA LYS A 95 18.23 -16.62 -22.55
C LYS A 95 19.09 -17.07 -21.38
N LYS A 96 19.97 -16.21 -20.87
CA LYS A 96 20.82 -16.48 -19.70
C LYS A 96 20.00 -16.75 -18.43
N THR A 97 18.97 -15.97 -18.18
CA THR A 97 18.05 -16.16 -17.05
C THR A 97 17.24 -17.44 -17.21
N GLY A 98 16.72 -17.71 -18.41
CA GLY A 98 15.99 -18.93 -18.73
C GLY A 98 16.86 -20.19 -18.57
N ASP A 99 18.14 -20.13 -18.95
CA ASP A 99 19.09 -21.22 -18.77
C ASP A 99 19.45 -21.42 -17.28
N MET A 100 19.56 -20.34 -16.49
CA MET A 100 19.70 -20.41 -15.03
C MET A 100 18.45 -20.98 -14.32
N MET A 101 17.24 -20.63 -14.76
CA MET A 101 16.00 -21.17 -14.17
C MET A 101 15.76 -22.64 -14.54
N LYS A 102 16.24 -23.08 -15.71
CA LYS A 102 16.17 -24.49 -16.12
C LYS A 102 17.17 -25.37 -15.35
N ASP A 103 18.18 -24.78 -14.73
CA ASP A 103 19.06 -25.50 -13.82
C ASP A 103 18.35 -25.67 -12.46
N PRO A 104 17.91 -26.90 -12.11
CA PRO A 104 17.17 -27.15 -10.89
C PRO A 104 17.97 -26.81 -9.63
N ALA A 105 19.31 -26.85 -9.67
CA ALA A 105 20.14 -26.48 -8.53
C ALA A 105 20.16 -24.96 -8.31
N THR A 106 20.13 -24.19 -9.39
CA THR A 106 20.08 -22.73 -9.35
C THR A 106 18.68 -22.24 -9.00
N ALA A 107 17.64 -22.85 -9.57
CA ALA A 107 16.25 -22.58 -9.22
C ALA A 107 15.98 -22.86 -7.73
N ALA A 108 16.38 -24.03 -7.21
CA ALA A 108 16.20 -24.39 -5.80
C ALA A 108 16.95 -23.45 -4.86
N ARG A 109 18.16 -23.00 -5.22
CA ARG A 109 18.89 -22.00 -4.41
C ARG A 109 18.19 -20.64 -4.41
N MET A 110 17.67 -20.22 -5.55
CA MET A 110 16.99 -18.94 -5.68
C MET A 110 15.67 -18.95 -4.91
N GLU A 111 14.92 -20.05 -5.01
CA GLU A 111 13.69 -20.28 -4.27
C GLU A 111 13.95 -20.33 -2.76
N ALA A 112 14.96 -21.08 -2.30
CA ALA A 112 15.33 -21.12 -0.89
C ALA A 112 15.82 -19.76 -0.35
N GLN A 113 16.56 -19.00 -1.15
CA GLN A 113 17.00 -17.65 -0.79
C GLN A 113 15.80 -16.69 -0.70
N MET A 114 14.87 -16.79 -1.64
CA MET A 114 13.67 -15.97 -1.67
C MET A 114 12.73 -16.32 -0.52
N GLU A 115 12.50 -17.61 -0.25
CA GLU A 115 11.71 -18.08 0.88
C GLU A 115 12.32 -17.63 2.21
N HIS A 116 13.64 -17.71 2.37
CA HIS A 116 14.33 -17.24 3.57
C HIS A 116 14.22 -15.73 3.77
N MET A 117 14.33 -14.95 2.69
CA MET A 117 14.14 -13.50 2.72
C MET A 117 12.68 -13.13 3.01
N LEU A 118 11.72 -13.81 2.38
CA LEU A 118 10.28 -13.67 2.63
C LEU A 118 9.94 -13.98 4.08
N LYS A 119 10.48 -15.08 4.61
CA LYS A 119 10.23 -15.50 5.99
C LYS A 119 10.80 -14.49 6.98
N ARG A 120 12.03 -14.03 6.79
CA ARG A 120 12.61 -12.96 7.63
C ARG A 120 11.84 -11.64 7.52
N GLY A 121 11.40 -11.28 6.32
CA GLY A 121 10.58 -10.11 6.06
C GLY A 121 9.23 -10.18 6.77
N GLN A 122 8.52 -11.29 6.59
CA GLN A 122 7.25 -11.58 7.27
C GLN A 122 7.42 -11.64 8.78
N ASP A 123 8.50 -12.24 9.29
CA ASP A 123 8.77 -12.26 10.74
C ASP A 123 9.02 -10.84 11.26
N SER A 124 9.74 -10.00 10.52
CA SER A 124 9.93 -8.58 10.87
C SER A 124 8.62 -7.79 10.81
N LEU A 125 7.81 -7.99 9.76
CA LEU A 125 6.50 -7.37 9.60
C LEU A 125 5.54 -7.82 10.72
N LYS A 126 5.52 -9.12 11.05
CA LYS A 126 4.73 -9.67 12.16
C LYS A 126 5.19 -9.16 13.50
N LYS A 127 6.49 -8.97 13.72
CA LYS A 127 7.02 -8.45 14.99
C LYS A 127 6.67 -6.97 15.16
N ASN A 128 6.75 -6.18 14.10
CA ASN A 128 6.32 -4.78 14.08
C ASN A 128 4.79 -4.66 14.18
N ALA A 129 4.04 -5.52 13.49
CA ALA A 129 2.58 -5.60 13.57
C ALA A 129 2.11 -6.07 14.95
N ALA A 130 2.80 -7.03 15.57
CA ALA A 130 2.52 -7.49 16.92
C ALA A 130 2.83 -6.40 17.95
N SER A 131 3.91 -5.63 17.77
CA SER A 131 4.22 -4.48 18.63
C SER A 131 3.18 -3.38 18.50
N SER A 132 2.81 -3.01 17.27
CA SER A 132 1.82 -1.96 17.01
C SER A 132 0.39 -2.38 17.38
N MET A 133 0.05 -3.67 17.23
CA MET A 133 -1.21 -4.22 17.69
C MET A 133 -1.24 -4.39 19.22
N ALA A 134 -0.11 -4.72 19.84
CA ALA A 134 0.02 -4.72 21.29
C ALA A 134 -0.10 -3.30 21.84
N GLU A 135 0.57 -2.31 21.27
CA GLU A 135 0.41 -0.88 21.63
C GLU A 135 -1.02 -0.38 21.38
N ALA A 136 -1.68 -0.80 20.30
CA ALA A 136 -3.08 -0.49 20.06
C ALA A 136 -4.01 -1.16 21.09
N MET A 137 -3.75 -2.42 21.46
CA MET A 137 -4.50 -3.11 22.52
C MET A 137 -4.26 -2.51 23.89
N ASP A 138 -3.02 -2.09 24.19
CA ASP A 138 -2.63 -1.47 25.45
C ASP A 138 -3.24 -0.06 25.55
N ALA A 139 -3.22 0.70 24.46
CA ALA A 139 -3.94 1.97 24.36
C ALA A 139 -5.45 1.79 24.47
N MET A 140 -6.05 0.70 24.01
CA MET A 140 -7.49 0.43 24.22
C MET A 140 -7.81 -0.07 25.64
N ALA A 141 -6.84 -0.71 26.30
CA ALA A 141 -6.94 -1.11 27.70
C ALA A 141 -6.63 0.04 28.67
N ASP A 142 -6.01 1.12 28.17
CA ASP A 142 -5.73 2.32 28.93
C ASP A 142 -7.06 2.96 29.40
N PRO A 143 -7.26 3.11 30.72
CA PRO A 143 -8.48 3.67 31.28
C PRO A 143 -8.72 5.13 30.84
N GLU A 144 -7.69 5.90 30.50
CA GLU A 144 -7.83 7.27 30.00
C GLU A 144 -8.36 7.29 28.56
N VAL A 145 -7.82 6.44 27.69
CA VAL A 145 -8.30 6.27 26.32
C VAL A 145 -9.71 5.69 26.31
N MET A 146 -10.01 4.75 27.21
CA MET A 146 -11.35 4.19 27.36
C MET A 146 -12.33 5.24 27.91
N ALA A 147 -11.89 6.13 28.81
CA ALA A 147 -12.69 7.24 29.31
C ALA A 147 -12.94 8.29 28.22
N GLU A 148 -11.94 8.62 27.40
CA GLU A 148 -12.05 9.50 26.23
C GLU A 148 -13.01 8.89 25.19
N ALA A 149 -12.86 7.61 24.85
CA ALA A 149 -13.76 6.88 23.97
C ALA A 149 -15.18 6.86 24.54
N THR A 150 -15.35 6.64 25.84
CA THR A 150 -16.64 6.73 26.53
C THR A 150 -17.22 8.14 26.48
N LYS A 151 -16.37 9.17 26.54
CA LYS A 151 -16.77 10.58 26.48
C LYS A 151 -17.22 10.94 25.06
N MET A 152 -16.51 10.49 24.03
CA MET A 152 -16.96 10.59 22.64
C MET A 152 -18.26 9.80 22.39
N MET A 153 -18.40 8.60 22.95
CA MET A 153 -19.65 7.82 22.86
C MET A 153 -20.82 8.49 23.56
N LYS A 154 -20.55 9.30 24.59
CA LYS A 154 -21.52 10.13 25.30
C LYS A 154 -21.73 11.49 24.64
N ASP A 155 -20.96 11.82 23.60
CA ASP A 155 -21.12 13.07 22.88
C ASP A 155 -22.47 13.09 22.14
N PRO A 156 -23.28 14.15 22.26
CA PRO A 156 -24.59 14.24 21.62
C PRO A 156 -24.55 14.10 20.10
N ASP A 157 -23.48 14.56 19.44
CA ASP A 157 -23.35 14.50 17.98
C ASP A 157 -22.95 13.09 17.52
N PHE A 158 -22.07 12.43 18.28
CA PHE A 158 -21.76 11.02 18.06
C PHE A 158 -22.98 10.13 18.31
N GLN A 159 -23.74 10.38 19.38
CA GLN A 159 -24.98 9.66 19.68
C GLN A 159 -26.04 9.86 18.59
N LYS A 160 -26.18 11.08 18.06
CA LYS A 160 -27.07 11.34 16.92
C LYS A 160 -26.66 10.58 15.67
N ASN A 161 -25.36 10.61 15.32
CA ASN A 161 -24.86 9.89 14.16
C ASN A 161 -24.99 8.37 14.32
N MET A 162 -24.69 7.85 15.51
CA MET A 162 -24.86 6.44 15.82
C MET A 162 -26.34 6.04 15.85
N ALA A 163 -27.25 6.87 16.37
CA ALA A 163 -28.69 6.62 16.32
C ALA A 163 -29.22 6.64 14.88
N LYS A 164 -28.70 7.53 14.03
CA LYS A 164 -29.04 7.59 12.61
C LYS A 164 -28.57 6.35 11.85
N MET A 165 -27.39 5.84 12.20
CA MET A 165 -26.84 4.58 11.69
C MET A 165 -27.56 3.36 12.27
N ALA A 166 -28.01 3.40 13.52
CA ALA A 166 -28.81 2.34 14.14
C ALA A 166 -30.27 2.29 13.67
N GLN A 167 -30.73 3.37 13.06
CA GLN A 167 -31.98 3.39 12.32
C GLN A 167 -31.83 2.77 10.92
N ASP A 168 -30.59 2.55 10.44
CA ASP A 168 -30.34 1.83 9.20
C ASP A 168 -30.76 0.36 9.33
N PRO A 169 -31.62 -0.16 8.42
CA PRO A 169 -32.03 -1.56 8.41
C PRO A 169 -30.86 -2.55 8.40
N ALA A 170 -29.74 -2.20 7.76
CA ALA A 170 -28.54 -3.04 7.72
C ALA A 170 -27.90 -3.17 9.11
N PHE A 171 -27.89 -2.09 9.90
CA PHE A 171 -27.34 -2.10 11.25
C PHE A 171 -28.26 -2.80 12.25
N LYS A 172 -29.59 -2.72 12.06
CA LYS A 172 -30.55 -3.51 12.86
C LYS A 172 -30.30 -5.00 12.73
N ASN A 173 -30.10 -5.50 11.52
CA ASN A 173 -29.78 -6.91 11.27
C ASN A 173 -28.46 -7.31 11.93
N TYR A 174 -27.47 -6.42 11.93
CA TYR A 174 -26.17 -6.63 12.57
C TYR A 174 -26.28 -6.68 14.11
N ILE A 175 -27.02 -5.77 14.74
CA ILE A 175 -27.27 -5.80 16.19
C ILE A 175 -28.05 -7.06 16.57
N GLN A 176 -29.06 -7.45 15.80
CA GLN A 176 -29.84 -8.66 16.06
C GLN A 176 -28.97 -9.91 15.98
N ALA A 177 -28.15 -10.04 14.94
CA ALA A 177 -27.22 -11.16 14.81
C ALA A 177 -26.17 -11.20 15.94
N MET A 178 -25.71 -10.03 16.41
CA MET A 178 -24.77 -9.94 17.53
C MET A 178 -25.44 -10.31 18.87
N GLN A 179 -26.69 -9.90 19.09
CA GLN A 179 -27.48 -10.29 20.26
C GLN A 179 -27.77 -11.79 20.27
N GLU A 180 -28.13 -12.37 19.13
CA GLU A 180 -28.32 -13.81 18.99
C GLU A 180 -27.01 -14.57 19.26
N MET A 181 -25.90 -14.08 18.73
CA MET A 181 -24.57 -14.66 18.98
C MET A 181 -24.15 -14.57 20.45
N MET A 182 -24.45 -13.48 21.17
CA MET A 182 -24.17 -13.36 22.62
C MET A 182 -25.11 -14.17 23.50
N GLN A 183 -26.34 -14.39 23.04
CA GLN A 183 -27.29 -15.27 23.72
C GLN A 183 -27.04 -16.74 23.41
N ASP A 184 -26.21 -17.03 22.39
CA ASP A 184 -25.74 -18.37 22.09
C ASP A 184 -24.88 -18.90 23.26
N PRO A 185 -25.24 -20.05 23.85
CA PRO A 185 -24.57 -20.60 25.02
C PRO A 185 -23.08 -20.92 24.77
N GLU A 186 -22.67 -21.20 23.52
CA GLU A 186 -21.26 -21.46 23.21
C GLU A 186 -20.41 -20.19 23.20
N THR A 187 -20.94 -19.10 22.66
CA THR A 187 -20.27 -17.80 22.66
C THR A 187 -20.17 -17.26 24.09
N LYS A 188 -21.24 -17.41 24.88
CA LYS A 188 -21.24 -17.02 26.29
C LYS A 188 -20.17 -17.77 27.09
N ALA A 189 -20.04 -19.08 26.88
CA ALA A 189 -18.99 -19.88 27.53
C ALA A 189 -17.58 -19.43 27.14
N LYS A 190 -17.36 -19.05 25.87
CA LYS A 190 -16.07 -18.50 25.41
C LYS A 190 -15.75 -17.14 26.01
N VAL A 191 -16.74 -16.24 26.10
CA VAL A 191 -16.57 -14.92 26.71
C VAL A 191 -16.31 -15.04 28.21
N GLU A 192 -17.01 -15.94 28.92
CA GLU A 192 -16.75 -16.22 30.34
C GLU A 192 -15.36 -16.85 30.56
N ALA A 193 -14.91 -17.75 29.68
CA ALA A 193 -13.55 -18.29 29.73
C ALA A 193 -12.48 -17.21 29.50
N MET A 194 -12.73 -16.28 28.60
CA MET A 194 -11.83 -15.15 28.31
C MET A 194 -11.79 -14.14 29.47
N ALA A 195 -12.94 -13.83 30.06
CA ALA A 195 -13.03 -12.98 31.26
C ALA A 195 -12.38 -13.63 32.49
N GLY A 196 -12.51 -14.94 32.64
CA GLY A 196 -11.82 -15.72 33.67
C GLY A 196 -10.29 -15.70 33.50
N ALA A 197 -9.80 -15.85 32.27
CA ALA A 197 -8.37 -15.74 31.96
C ALA A 197 -7.83 -14.35 32.25
N PHE A 198 -8.59 -13.28 31.95
CA PHE A 198 -8.20 -11.90 32.22
C PHE A 198 -8.12 -11.59 33.72
N LYS A 199 -9.08 -12.09 34.51
CA LYS A 199 -9.10 -11.92 35.98
C LYS A 199 -8.01 -12.70 36.70
N THR A 200 -7.42 -13.71 36.06
CA THR A 200 -6.31 -14.50 36.63
C THR A 200 -4.95 -13.89 36.27
N ALA A 201 -4.90 -12.96 35.32
CA ALA A 201 -3.70 -12.27 34.86
C ALA A 201 -3.49 -10.87 35.49
N MET A 202 -4.47 -10.37 36.27
CA MET A 202 -4.35 -9.21 37.18
C MET A 202 -4.16 -9.69 38.62
#